data_AF-A0A9N9MPE2-F1
#
_entry.id   AF-A0A9N9MPE2-F1
#
_cell.length_a   1.000
_cell.length_b   1.000
_cell.length_c   1.000
_cell.angle_alpha   90.00
_cell.angle_beta   90.00
_cell.angle_gamma   90.00
#
_symmetry.space_group_name_H-M   'P 1'
#
loop_
_entity.id
_entity.type
_entity.pdbx_description
1 polymer ?
#
loop_
_entity_poly.entity_id
_entity_poly.type
_entity_poly.pdbx_seq_one_letter_code
_entity_poly.pdbx_strand_id
1 'polypeptide(L)'
;MKFFENSTVFNYSWEQVAQGFWRRYPNPHSKHVLSEDTISREVKSGKLITKRILSKTNNIPKWAKKFINTTYVYIIEESIVDPKNKSLVTYTRNLGFTKVMSVTEKVVYKQSEENPSKTVVSRYAWIDSQVKGFSRAICAFGYERFKKNANVMIGGFNYVLQNMYPHQNVIHSVTSTTANKIKDAAKNASELAKSKAAPIYASLHPNQS
;
A
#
# COMPACT_ATOMS: atom_id res chain seq x y z
N MET A 1 -11.02 -16.02 11.56
CA MET A 1 -10.57 -14.65 11.25
C MET A 1 -9.06 -14.47 11.46
N LYS A 2 -8.40 -13.77 10.53
CA LYS A 2 -7.05 -13.21 10.62
C LYS A 2 -7.11 -11.71 10.32
N PHE A 3 -6.32 -10.92 11.03
CA PHE A 3 -6.23 -9.46 10.87
C PHE A 3 -4.87 -9.08 10.28
N PHE A 4 -4.89 -8.14 9.34
CA PHE A 4 -3.70 -7.55 8.73
C PHE A 4 -3.75 -6.04 8.88
N GLU A 5 -2.60 -5.44 9.17
CA GLU A 5 -2.39 -4.01 9.19
C GLU A 5 -1.06 -3.65 8.52
N ASN A 6 -1.04 -2.55 7.77
CA ASN A 6 0.16 -1.97 7.20
C ASN A 6 -0.03 -0.46 7.01
N SER A 7 1.05 0.30 7.11
CA SER A 7 1.10 1.73 6.78
C SER A 7 2.13 1.97 5.66
N THR A 8 1.79 2.84 4.72
CA THR A 8 2.68 3.21 3.61
C THR A 8 2.58 4.70 3.35
N VAL A 9 3.69 5.33 2.97
CA VAL A 9 3.73 6.74 2.61
C VAL A 9 3.94 6.87 1.11
N PHE A 10 3.05 7.60 0.44
CA PHE A 10 3.24 8.03 -0.95
C PHE A 10 3.87 9.43 -0.95
N ASN A 11 4.93 9.62 -1.74
CA ASN A 11 5.60 10.92 -1.92
C ASN A 11 4.83 11.84 -2.89
N TYR A 12 3.51 11.89 -2.71
CA TYR A 12 2.57 12.65 -3.50
C TYR A 12 1.57 13.33 -2.56
N SER A 13 1.10 14.52 -2.94
CA SER A 13 0.09 15.22 -2.18
C SER A 13 -1.20 14.40 -2.11
N TRP A 14 -2.05 14.69 -1.13
CA TRP A 14 -3.31 13.98 -0.99
C TRP A 14 -4.19 14.15 -2.23
N GLU A 15 -4.22 15.33 -2.84
CA GLU A 15 -4.98 15.60 -4.07
C GLU A 15 -4.50 14.71 -5.21
N GLN A 16 -3.19 14.57 -5.38
CA GLN A 16 -2.59 13.72 -6.41
C GLN A 16 -2.97 12.25 -6.21
N VAL A 17 -2.89 11.78 -4.96
CA VAL A 17 -3.27 10.42 -4.57
C VAL A 17 -4.77 10.19 -4.78
N ALA A 18 -5.62 11.12 -4.33
CA ALA A 18 -7.08 11.02 -4.49
C ALA A 18 -7.50 11.02 -5.97
N GLN A 19 -6.87 11.83 -6.81
CA GLN A 19 -7.10 11.83 -8.26
C GLN A 19 -6.59 10.55 -8.91
N GLY A 20 -5.38 10.11 -8.55
CA GLY A 20 -4.79 8.89 -9.07
C GLY A 20 -5.61 7.65 -8.73
N PHE A 21 -6.27 7.62 -7.57
CA PHE A 21 -7.08 6.48 -7.13
C PHE A 21 -8.13 6.05 -8.17
N TRP A 22 -8.76 7.03 -8.84
CA TRP A 22 -9.77 6.80 -9.87
C TRP A 22 -9.19 6.34 -11.21
N ARG A 23 -7.88 6.44 -11.39
CA ARG A 23 -7.14 6.01 -12.59
C ARG A 23 -6.18 4.86 -12.31
N ARG A 24 -6.29 4.22 -11.14
CA ARG A 24 -5.34 3.19 -10.71
C ARG A 24 -5.38 1.94 -11.61
N TYR A 25 -6.44 1.76 -12.39
CA TYR A 25 -6.56 0.71 -13.38
C TYR A 25 -6.79 1.31 -14.77
N PRO A 26 -6.26 0.67 -15.83
CA PRO A 26 -5.36 -0.49 -15.79
C PRO A 26 -3.94 -0.12 -15.35
N ASN A 27 -3.20 -1.10 -14.80
CA ASN A 27 -1.76 -0.97 -14.54
C ASN A 27 -1.03 -2.33 -14.68
N PRO A 28 0.29 -2.36 -14.95
CA PRO A 28 1.04 -3.58 -15.20
C PRO A 28 1.03 -4.60 -14.03
N HIS A 29 0.84 -4.13 -12.80
CA HIS A 29 0.82 -4.96 -11.59
C HIS A 29 -0.57 -5.57 -11.32
N SER A 30 -1.61 -5.12 -12.03
CA SER A 30 -3.00 -5.48 -11.77
C SER A 30 -3.74 -6.02 -13.00
N LYS A 31 -3.03 -6.72 -13.89
CA LYS A 31 -3.60 -7.35 -15.10
C LYS A 31 -4.77 -8.31 -14.86
N HIS A 32 -4.95 -8.75 -13.61
CA HIS A 32 -6.05 -9.63 -13.20
C HIS A 32 -7.36 -8.88 -13.01
N VAL A 33 -7.36 -7.54 -12.90
CA VAL A 33 -8.57 -6.71 -12.89
C VAL A 33 -9.04 -6.53 -14.33
N LEU A 34 -10.30 -6.89 -14.60
CA LEU A 34 -10.85 -6.93 -15.94
C LEU A 34 -11.75 -5.73 -16.24
N SER A 35 -12.61 -5.36 -15.29
CA SER A 35 -13.48 -4.20 -15.39
C SER A 35 -13.64 -3.50 -14.05
N GLU A 36 -13.99 -2.21 -14.11
CA GLU A 36 -14.36 -1.38 -12.98
C GLU A 36 -15.51 -0.47 -13.42
N ASP A 37 -16.65 -0.60 -12.74
CA ASP A 37 -17.89 0.09 -13.10
C ASP A 37 -18.41 0.87 -11.89
N THR A 38 -18.86 2.11 -12.11
CA THR A 38 -19.47 2.92 -11.04
C THR A 38 -20.96 2.63 -10.97
N ILE A 39 -21.41 2.07 -9.83
CA ILE A 39 -22.82 1.75 -9.59
C ILE A 39 -23.58 3.00 -9.12
N SER A 40 -22.99 3.75 -8.20
CA SER A 40 -23.57 5.00 -7.72
C SER A 40 -22.48 5.97 -7.30
N ARG A 41 -22.78 7.26 -7.44
CA ARG A 41 -21.91 8.34 -7.01
C ARG A 41 -22.75 9.55 -6.66
N GLU A 42 -22.54 10.10 -5.47
CA GLU A 42 -23.25 11.28 -4.99
C GLU A 42 -22.34 12.14 -4.12
N VAL A 43 -22.67 13.42 -4.01
CA VAL A 43 -22.06 14.32 -3.03
C VAL A 43 -23.05 14.50 -1.89
N LYS A 44 -22.65 14.12 -0.67
CA LYS A 44 -23.45 14.25 0.54
C LYS A 44 -22.65 14.97 1.61
N SER A 45 -23.19 16.09 2.11
CA SER A 45 -22.53 16.91 3.15
C SER A 45 -21.09 17.29 2.81
N GLY A 46 -20.84 17.67 1.55
CA GLY A 46 -19.51 18.05 1.05
C GLY A 46 -18.53 16.88 0.83
N LYS A 47 -18.99 15.63 0.94
CA LYS A 47 -18.16 14.43 0.72
C LYS A 47 -18.65 13.68 -0.52
N LEU A 48 -17.72 13.21 -1.34
CA LEU A 48 -18.04 12.35 -2.49
C LEU A 48 -18.14 10.90 -2.02
N ILE A 49 -19.33 10.34 -2.10
CA ILE A 49 -19.60 8.93 -1.80
C ILE A 49 -19.72 8.20 -3.13
N THR A 50 -18.96 7.12 -3.31
CA THR A 50 -19.00 6.31 -4.54
C THR A 50 -19.08 4.83 -4.19
N LYS A 51 -19.89 4.10 -4.95
CA LYS A 51 -19.94 2.64 -4.96
C LYS A 51 -19.56 2.12 -6.34
N ARG A 52 -18.62 1.19 -6.39
CA ARG A 52 -18.12 0.59 -7.64
C ARG A 52 -18.13 -0.93 -7.53
N ILE A 53 -18.29 -1.59 -8.66
CA ILE A 53 -18.09 -3.03 -8.80
C ILE A 53 -16.87 -3.27 -9.66
N LEU A 54 -16.03 -4.20 -9.24
CA LEU A 54 -14.85 -4.63 -9.97
C LEU A 54 -14.99 -6.11 -10.28
N SER A 55 -14.64 -6.47 -11.51
CA SER A 55 -14.48 -7.87 -11.91
C SER A 55 -13.00 -8.21 -12.04
N LYS A 56 -12.62 -9.38 -11.53
CA LYS A 56 -11.23 -9.84 -11.62
C LYS A 56 -11.11 -11.34 -11.76
N THR A 57 -9.97 -11.79 -12.25
CA THR A 57 -9.58 -13.20 -12.22
C THR A 57 -8.80 -13.53 -10.95
N ASN A 58 -8.95 -14.77 -10.47
CA ASN A 58 -8.22 -15.28 -9.34
C ASN A 58 -7.73 -16.70 -9.60
N ASN A 59 -6.43 -16.93 -9.41
CA ASN A 59 -5.86 -18.28 -9.41
C ASN A 59 -6.38 -19.05 -8.19
N ILE A 60 -7.23 -20.05 -8.47
CA ILE A 60 -7.88 -20.90 -7.47
C ILE A 60 -6.85 -21.92 -6.95
N PRO A 61 -6.54 -21.94 -5.65
CA PRO A 61 -5.70 -22.98 -5.07
C PRO A 61 -6.30 -24.38 -5.30
N LYS A 62 -5.45 -25.40 -5.47
CA LYS A 62 -5.92 -26.78 -5.74
C LYS A 62 -6.96 -27.26 -4.71
N TRP A 63 -6.77 -26.96 -3.43
CA TRP A 63 -7.70 -27.32 -2.35
C TRP A 63 -9.08 -26.66 -2.51
N ALA A 64 -9.14 -25.47 -3.13
CA ALA A 64 -10.36 -24.67 -3.26
C ALA A 64 -11.19 -25.06 -4.49
N LYS A 65 -10.64 -25.83 -5.44
CA LYS A 65 -11.33 -26.25 -6.66
C LYS A 65 -12.62 -27.06 -6.38
N LYS A 66 -12.70 -27.73 -5.23
CA LYS A 66 -13.92 -28.45 -4.81
C LYS A 66 -15.10 -27.51 -4.47
N PHE A 67 -14.82 -26.25 -4.16
CA PHE A 67 -15.81 -25.27 -3.70
C PHE A 67 -15.99 -24.10 -4.67
N ILE A 68 -15.06 -23.92 -5.61
CA ILE A 68 -14.99 -22.76 -6.52
C ILE A 68 -14.91 -23.29 -7.94
N ASN A 69 -15.95 -23.02 -8.74
CA ASN A 69 -16.10 -23.48 -10.11
C ASN A 69 -15.79 -22.40 -11.17
N THR A 70 -15.50 -21.17 -10.76
CA THR A 70 -15.13 -20.07 -11.66
C THR A 70 -13.95 -19.27 -11.13
N THR A 71 -13.11 -18.81 -12.05
CA THR A 71 -11.96 -17.95 -11.76
C THR A 71 -12.35 -16.49 -11.62
N TYR A 72 -13.58 -16.11 -12.01
CA TYR A 72 -14.08 -14.75 -11.91
C TYR A 72 -14.58 -14.45 -10.51
N VAL A 73 -14.16 -13.30 -9.98
CA VAL A 73 -14.56 -12.80 -8.66
C VAL A 73 -15.00 -11.35 -8.82
N TYR A 74 -16.20 -11.07 -8.32
CA TYR A 74 -16.70 -9.70 -8.19
C TYR A 74 -16.38 -9.15 -6.81
N ILE A 75 -16.02 -7.88 -6.78
CA ILE A 75 -15.69 -7.12 -5.58
C ILE A 75 -16.53 -5.85 -5.59
N ILE A 76 -17.09 -5.50 -4.45
CA ILE A 76 -17.69 -4.19 -4.24
C ILE A 76 -16.67 -3.29 -3.54
N GLU A 77 -16.55 -2.06 -4.02
CA GLU A 77 -15.77 -0.99 -3.41
C GLU A 77 -16.71 0.16 -3.07
N GLU A 78 -16.65 0.62 -1.83
CA GLU A 78 -17.33 1.81 -1.34
C GLU A 78 -16.26 2.81 -0.89
N SER A 79 -16.37 4.07 -1.30
CA SER A 79 -15.38 5.09 -0.98
C SER A 79 -16.03 6.40 -0.57
N ILE A 80 -15.39 7.09 0.36
CA ILE A 80 -15.76 8.43 0.83
C ILE A 80 -14.54 9.33 0.66
N VAL A 81 -14.65 10.37 -0.16
CA VAL A 81 -13.65 11.44 -0.28
C VAL A 81 -14.15 12.65 0.48
N ASP A 82 -13.36 13.10 1.44
CA ASP A 82 -13.60 14.31 2.23
C ASP A 82 -12.50 15.34 1.88
N PRO A 83 -12.77 16.29 0.96
CA PRO A 83 -11.78 17.27 0.54
C PRO A 83 -11.43 18.27 1.64
N LYS A 84 -12.35 18.54 2.58
CA LYS A 84 -12.11 19.46 3.71
C LYS A 84 -11.06 18.87 4.66
N ASN A 85 -11.20 17.59 4.98
CA ASN A 85 -10.27 16.88 5.86
C ASN A 85 -9.11 16.19 5.12
N LYS A 86 -9.01 16.37 3.79
CA LYS A 86 -8.03 15.72 2.91
C LYS A 86 -7.87 14.23 3.24
N SER A 87 -9.00 13.54 3.21
CA SER A 87 -9.06 12.10 3.45
C SER A 87 -9.86 11.38 2.36
N LEU A 88 -9.37 10.22 1.96
CA LEU A 88 -10.10 9.24 1.14
C LEU A 88 -10.13 7.94 1.94
N VAL A 89 -11.32 7.43 2.19
CA VAL A 89 -11.53 6.15 2.88
C VAL A 89 -12.19 5.19 1.92
N THR A 90 -11.66 3.98 1.79
CA THR A 90 -12.23 2.93 0.95
C THR A 90 -12.53 1.68 1.77
N TYR A 91 -13.62 1.02 1.43
CA TYR A 91 -14.01 -0.28 1.93
C TYR A 91 -14.22 -1.21 0.74
N THR A 92 -13.54 -2.35 0.75
CA THR A 92 -13.54 -3.29 -0.37
C THR A 92 -13.84 -4.68 0.15
N ARG A 93 -14.77 -5.40 -0.48
CA ARG A 93 -15.09 -6.79 -0.11
C ARG A 93 -15.48 -7.65 -1.30
N ASN A 94 -15.09 -8.92 -1.28
CA ASN A 94 -15.55 -9.87 -2.30
C ASN A 94 -17.04 -10.22 -2.13
N LEU A 95 -17.75 -10.32 -3.25
CA LEU A 95 -19.15 -10.73 -3.29
C LEU A 95 -19.30 -12.25 -3.43
N GLY A 96 -18.44 -12.86 -4.27
CA GLY A 96 -18.42 -14.31 -4.48
C GLY A 96 -17.60 -15.05 -3.43
N PHE A 97 -17.93 -16.33 -3.21
CA PHE A 97 -17.15 -17.28 -2.39
C PHE A 97 -16.93 -16.88 -0.92
N THR A 98 -17.77 -16.00 -0.38
CA THR A 98 -17.65 -15.49 1.00
C THR A 98 -17.70 -16.59 2.07
N LYS A 99 -18.41 -17.70 1.83
CA LYS A 99 -18.40 -18.90 2.69
C LYS A 99 -17.03 -19.59 2.72
N VAL A 100 -16.32 -19.59 1.59
CA VAL A 100 -14.98 -20.19 1.47
C VAL A 100 -13.95 -19.25 2.08
N MET A 101 -13.92 -18.00 1.63
CA MET A 101 -13.04 -16.98 2.16
C MET A 101 -13.66 -15.60 1.90
N SER A 102 -13.91 -14.85 2.97
CA SER A 102 -14.26 -13.44 2.91
C SER A 102 -13.04 -12.60 3.22
N VAL A 103 -12.85 -11.53 2.47
CA VAL A 103 -11.83 -10.51 2.69
C VAL A 103 -12.54 -9.17 2.67
N THR A 104 -12.50 -8.48 3.80
CA THR A 104 -12.89 -7.08 3.90
C THR A 104 -11.64 -6.26 4.11
N GLU A 105 -11.43 -5.25 3.29
CA GLU A 105 -10.32 -4.31 3.38
C GLU A 105 -10.85 -2.91 3.66
N LYS A 106 -10.20 -2.19 4.57
CA LYS A 106 -10.36 -0.76 4.77
C LYS A 106 -9.02 -0.08 4.47
N VAL A 107 -9.05 1.00 3.70
CA VAL A 107 -7.87 1.83 3.46
C VAL A 107 -8.21 3.28 3.77
N VAL A 108 -7.32 3.96 4.49
CA VAL A 108 -7.43 5.39 4.81
C VAL A 108 -6.22 6.09 4.21
N TYR A 109 -6.48 6.93 3.20
CA TYR A 109 -5.51 7.82 2.58
C TYR A 109 -5.70 9.20 3.21
N LYS A 110 -4.70 9.70 3.94
CA LYS A 110 -4.77 10.99 4.62
C LYS A 110 -3.51 11.80 4.33
N GLN A 111 -3.65 13.11 4.16
CA GLN A 111 -2.49 14.00 4.09
C GLN A 111 -1.61 13.81 5.34
N SER A 112 -0.29 13.75 5.15
CA SER A 112 0.65 13.70 6.27
C SER A 112 0.63 15.02 7.03
N GLU A 113 0.53 14.92 8.36
CA GLU A 113 0.57 16.07 9.27
C GLU A 113 1.98 16.67 9.35
N GLU A 114 3.03 15.87 9.15
CA GLU A 114 4.43 16.31 9.11
C GLU A 114 4.81 16.95 7.76
N ASN A 115 4.24 16.45 6.66
CA ASN A 115 4.58 16.94 5.32
C ASN A 115 3.38 16.91 4.37
N PRO A 116 2.74 18.07 4.10
CA PRO A 116 1.59 18.18 3.21
C PRO A 116 1.81 17.66 1.77
N SER A 117 3.07 17.53 1.32
CA SER A 117 3.42 16.94 0.01
C SER A 117 3.41 15.40 -0.01
N LYS A 118 3.10 14.77 1.12
CA LYS A 118 3.02 13.31 1.28
C LYS A 118 1.64 12.88 1.75
N THR A 119 1.30 11.64 1.43
CA THR A 119 0.05 10.99 1.86
C THR A 119 0.38 9.73 2.64
N VAL A 120 -0.13 9.65 3.87
CA VAL A 120 -0.07 8.44 4.71
C VAL A 120 -1.26 7.56 4.37
N VAL A 121 -0.99 6.28 4.15
CA VAL A 121 -1.99 5.28 3.77
C VAL A 121 -1.98 4.14 4.77
N SER A 122 -3.00 4.09 5.61
CA SER A 122 -3.21 3.02 6.58
C SER A 122 -4.18 1.98 6.01
N ARG A 123 -3.74 0.73 5.96
CA ARG A 123 -4.48 -0.39 5.36
C ARG A 123 -4.76 -1.44 6.42
N TYR A 124 -6.02 -1.87 6.47
CA TYR A 124 -6.53 -2.87 7.40
C TYR A 124 -7.28 -3.94 6.61
N ALA A 125 -7.12 -5.21 6.97
CA ALA A 125 -7.92 -6.27 6.38
C ALA A 125 -8.33 -7.34 7.38
N TRP A 126 -9.55 -7.82 7.21
CA TRP A 126 -10.16 -8.91 7.96
C TRP A 126 -10.44 -10.06 7.00
N ILE A 127 -9.83 -11.20 7.30
CA ILE A 127 -9.86 -12.38 6.44
C ILE A 127 -10.51 -13.49 7.23
N ASP A 128 -11.63 -14.00 6.74
CA ASP A 128 -12.41 -15.01 7.45
C ASP A 128 -12.85 -16.15 6.54
N SER A 129 -13.25 -17.28 7.15
CA SER A 129 -13.69 -18.48 6.44
C SER A 129 -14.71 -19.23 7.26
N GLN A 130 -15.81 -19.66 6.62
CA GLN A 130 -16.87 -20.44 7.24
C GLN A 130 -16.75 -21.95 6.96
N VAL A 131 -15.69 -22.39 6.26
CA VAL A 131 -15.42 -23.82 6.00
C VAL A 131 -15.05 -24.53 7.29
N LYS A 132 -15.95 -25.41 7.78
CA LYS A 132 -15.72 -26.23 8.98
C LYS A 132 -14.49 -27.12 8.80
N GLY A 133 -13.69 -27.28 9.86
CA GLY A 133 -12.46 -28.08 9.87
C GLY A 133 -11.24 -27.41 9.20
N PHE A 134 -11.45 -26.52 8.22
CA PHE A 134 -10.34 -25.88 7.46
C PHE A 134 -10.23 -24.37 7.63
N SER A 135 -11.16 -23.74 8.37
CA SER A 135 -11.22 -22.27 8.51
C SER A 135 -9.88 -21.63 8.90
N ARG A 136 -9.15 -22.19 9.87
CA ARG A 136 -7.85 -21.66 10.32
C ARG A 136 -6.81 -21.66 9.19
N ALA A 137 -6.70 -22.77 8.46
CA ALA A 137 -5.76 -22.91 7.35
C ALA A 137 -6.10 -21.97 6.19
N ILE A 138 -7.38 -21.84 5.86
CA ILE A 138 -7.84 -20.92 4.80
C ILE A 138 -7.59 -19.47 5.19
N CYS A 139 -7.88 -19.07 6.43
CA CYS A 139 -7.59 -17.72 6.91
C CYS A 139 -6.09 -17.42 6.86
N ALA A 140 -5.23 -18.37 7.24
CA ALA A 140 -3.78 -18.21 7.16
C ALA A 140 -3.29 -18.07 5.71
N PHE A 141 -3.81 -18.90 4.80
CA PHE A 141 -3.54 -18.77 3.36
C PHE A 141 -3.97 -17.39 2.83
N GLY A 142 -5.17 -16.95 3.17
CA GLY A 142 -5.70 -15.65 2.78
C GLY A 142 -4.83 -14.51 3.29
N TYR A 143 -4.39 -14.58 4.55
CA TYR A 143 -3.48 -13.59 5.16
C TYR A 143 -2.16 -13.48 4.40
N GLU A 144 -1.48 -14.60 4.15
CA GLU A 144 -0.21 -14.60 3.42
C GLU A 144 -0.37 -14.08 1.99
N ARG A 145 -1.47 -14.45 1.33
CA ARG A 145 -1.80 -13.94 0.00
C ARG A 145 -2.05 -12.43 0.02
N PHE A 146 -2.81 -11.94 1.00
CA PHE A 146 -3.14 -10.52 1.14
C PHE A 146 -1.88 -9.69 1.41
N LYS A 147 -1.02 -10.13 2.34
CA LYS A 147 0.25 -9.49 2.65
C LYS A 147 1.12 -9.29 1.40
N LYS A 148 1.24 -10.32 0.55
CA LYS A 148 1.97 -10.22 -0.73
C LYS A 148 1.30 -9.24 -1.69
N ASN A 149 -0.02 -9.31 -1.82
CA ASN A 149 -0.78 -8.43 -2.70
C ASN A 149 -0.71 -6.95 -2.28
N ALA A 150 -0.61 -6.65 -0.98
CA ALA A 150 -0.49 -5.27 -0.49
C ALA A 150 0.72 -4.55 -1.11
N ASN A 151 1.87 -5.22 -1.18
CA ASN A 151 3.07 -4.67 -1.81
C ASN A 151 2.90 -4.47 -3.32
N VAL A 152 2.24 -5.41 -4.00
CA VAL A 152 1.94 -5.31 -5.45
C VAL A 152 0.99 -4.13 -5.72
N MET A 153 -0.01 -3.92 -4.86
CA MET A 153 -0.95 -2.78 -4.98
C MET A 153 -0.22 -1.45 -4.81
N ILE A 154 0.73 -1.34 -3.87
CA ILE A 154 1.54 -0.14 -3.68
C ILE A 154 2.38 0.14 -4.94
N GLY A 155 3.04 -0.87 -5.50
CA GLY A 155 3.83 -0.72 -6.74
C GLY A 155 2.98 -0.30 -7.93
N GLY A 156 1.84 -0.97 -8.15
CA GLY A 156 0.91 -0.62 -9.22
C GLY A 156 0.35 0.79 -9.11
N PHE A 157 0.11 1.26 -7.89
CA PHE A 157 -0.41 2.61 -7.69
C PHE A 157 0.69 3.68 -7.84
N ASN A 158 1.91 3.41 -7.36
CA ASN A 158 3.06 4.28 -7.63
C ASN A 158 3.33 4.43 -9.13
N TYR A 159 3.23 3.35 -9.91
CA TYR A 159 3.35 3.41 -11.37
C TYR A 159 2.35 4.40 -11.99
N VAL A 160 1.10 4.36 -11.54
CA VAL A 160 0.05 5.29 -12.02
C VAL A 160 0.36 6.72 -11.63
N LEU A 161 0.75 6.98 -10.38
CA LEU A 161 1.10 8.32 -9.91
C LEU A 161 2.32 8.89 -10.65
N GLN A 162 3.33 8.06 -10.93
CA GLN A 162 4.51 8.47 -11.71
C GLN A 162 4.14 8.91 -13.13
N ASN A 163 3.24 8.17 -13.79
CA ASN A 163 2.78 8.52 -15.13
C ASN A 163 1.88 9.76 -15.15
N MET A 164 1.08 9.97 -14.10
CA MET A 164 0.23 11.16 -13.98
C MET A 164 1.01 12.42 -13.61
N TYR A 165 2.10 12.29 -12.85
CA TYR A 165 2.88 13.42 -12.30
C TYR A 165 4.39 13.23 -12.51
N PRO A 166 4.88 13.19 -13.77
CA PRO A 166 6.27 12.85 -14.08
C PRO A 166 7.28 13.84 -13.48
N HIS A 167 6.95 15.13 -13.42
CA HIS A 167 7.86 16.19 -12.95
C HIS A 167 8.18 16.13 -11.45
N GLN A 168 7.36 15.44 -10.64
CA GLN A 168 7.59 15.30 -9.20
C GLN A 168 8.74 14.33 -8.88
N ASN A 169 9.01 13.39 -9.79
CA ASN A 169 10.14 12.47 -9.67
C ASN A 169 11.49 13.16 -9.87
N VAL A 170 11.55 14.24 -10.65
CA VAL A 170 12.80 15.01 -10.85
C VAL A 170 13.24 15.67 -9.55
N ILE A 171 12.28 16.24 -8.80
CA ILE A 171 12.58 16.88 -7.51
C ILE A 171 12.99 15.81 -6.48
N HIS A 172 12.32 14.66 -6.46
CA HIS A 172 12.64 13.59 -5.51
C HIS A 172 13.96 12.86 -5.81
N SER A 173 14.30 12.64 -7.09
CA SER A 173 15.58 12.02 -7.47
C SER A 173 16.78 12.92 -7.12
N VAL A 174 16.67 14.23 -7.33
CA VAL A 174 17.70 15.21 -6.94
C VAL A 174 17.85 15.27 -5.41
N THR A 175 16.73 15.30 -4.68
CA THR A 175 16.76 15.40 -3.20
C THR A 175 17.28 14.10 -2.55
N SER A 176 16.87 12.93 -3.05
CA SER A 176 17.35 11.62 -2.55
C SER A 176 18.83 11.38 -2.88
N THR A 177 19.29 11.77 -4.06
CA THR A 177 20.72 11.70 -4.43
C THR A 177 21.55 12.60 -3.53
N THR A 178 21.05 13.79 -3.22
CA THR A 178 21.74 14.74 -2.33
C THR A 178 21.76 14.24 -0.88
N ALA A 179 20.64 13.74 -0.37
CA ALA A 179 20.54 13.19 0.98
C ALA A 179 21.42 11.94 1.17
N ASN A 180 21.50 11.06 0.16
CA ASN A 180 22.38 9.90 0.19
C ASN A 180 23.86 10.33 0.17
N LYS A 181 24.23 11.27 -0.70
CA LYS A 181 25.59 11.84 -0.73
C LYS A 181 26.00 12.48 0.59
N ILE A 182 25.09 13.21 1.25
CA ILE A 182 25.35 13.81 2.58
C ILE A 182 25.53 12.73 3.64
N LYS A 183 24.70 11.67 3.62
CA LYS A 183 24.80 10.55 4.56
C LYS A 183 26.12 9.79 4.40
N ASP A 184 26.55 9.55 3.17
CA ASP A 184 27.82 8.90 2.87
C ASP A 184 29.02 9.76 3.27
N ALA A 185 28.95 11.08 3.01
CA ALA A 185 29.98 12.03 3.45
C ALA A 185 30.09 12.09 4.99
N ALA A 186 28.96 12.10 5.70
CA ALA A 186 28.94 12.09 7.16
C ALA A 186 29.52 10.79 7.74
N LYS A 187 29.22 9.64 7.12
CA LYS A 187 29.78 8.35 7.52
C LYS A 187 31.29 8.31 7.33
N ASN A 188 31.78 8.76 6.16
CA ASN A 188 33.20 8.84 5.86
C ASN A 188 33.95 9.78 6.80
N ALA A 189 33.36 10.94 7.14
CA ALA A 189 33.94 11.88 8.10
C ALA A 189 34.05 11.28 9.51
N SER A 190 33.03 10.52 9.94
CA SER A 190 33.04 9.82 11.22
C SER A 190 34.13 8.74 11.28
N GLU A 191 34.30 7.96 10.21
CA GLU A 191 35.35 6.94 10.10
C GLU A 191 36.75 7.58 10.09
N LEU A 192 36.94 8.69 9.38
CA LEU A 192 38.20 9.43 9.36
C LEU A 192 38.55 10.06 10.72
N ALA A 193 37.54 10.57 11.45
CA ALA A 193 37.75 11.09 12.80
C ALA A 193 38.19 9.98 13.77
N LYS A 194 37.57 8.80 13.68
CA LYS A 194 37.94 7.64 14.50
C LYS A 194 39.36 7.14 14.18
N SER A 195 39.73 7.07 12.90
CA SER A 195 41.07 6.60 12.49
C SER A 195 42.18 7.58 12.90
N LYS A 196 41.90 8.89 12.92
CA LYS A 196 42.85 9.90 13.41
C LYS A 196 42.92 9.98 14.94
N ALA A 197 41.83 9.68 15.65
CA ALA A 197 41.81 9.69 17.11
C ALA A 197 42.52 8.47 17.73
N ALA A 198 42.48 7.30 17.07
CA ALA A 198 43.13 6.08 17.55
C ALA A 198 44.65 6.22 17.82
N PRO A 199 45.48 6.77 16.90
CA PRO A 199 46.91 6.97 17.17
C PRO A 199 47.17 8.07 18.20
N ILE A 200 46.31 9.10 18.30
CA ILE A 200 46.43 10.15 19.32
C ILE A 200 46.17 9.56 20.72
N TYR A 201 45.14 8.74 20.86
CA TYR A 201 44.84 8.05 22.12
C TYR A 201 45.95 7.06 22.51
N ALA A 202 46.48 6.30 21.55
CA ALA A 202 47.62 5.41 21.77
C ALA A 202 48.90 6.17 22.18
N SER A 203 49.12 7.38 21.66
CA SER A 203 50.25 8.23 22.03
C SER A 203 50.13 8.87 23.43
N LEU A 204 48.92 9.01 23.95
CA LEU A 204 48.64 9.58 25.29
C LEU A 204 48.66 8.51 26.40
N HIS A 205 48.58 7.23 26.06
CA HIS A 205 48.63 6.10 26.99
C HIS A 205 49.61 5.00 26.53
N PRO A 206 50.93 5.26 26.52
CA PRO A 206 51.91 4.32 25.98
C PRO A 206 52.13 3.03 26.81
N ASN A 207 51.60 2.93 28.03
CA ASN A 207 51.90 1.84 28.98
C ASN A 207 50.66 1.10 29.52
N GLN A 208 49.83 0.53 28.63
CA GLN A 208 48.93 -0.56 29.00
C GLN A 208 48.99 -1.67 27.94
N SER A 209 50.00 -2.52 28.07
CA SER A 209 50.04 -3.89 27.57
C SER A 209 49.48 -4.83 28.62
#